data_AF-A0A370X886-F1
#
_entry.id   AF-A0A370X886-F1
#
_cell.length_a   1.000
_cell.length_b   1.000
_cell.length_c   1.000
_cell.angle_alpha   90.00
_cell.angle_beta   90.00
_cell.angle_gamma   90.00
#
_symmetry.space_group_name_H-M   'P 1'
#
loop_
_entity.id
_entity.type
_entity.pdbx_description
1 polymer ?
#
loop_
_entity_poly.entity_id
_entity_poly.type
_entity_poly.pdbx_seq_one_letter_code
_entity_poly.pdbx_strand_id
1 'polypeptide(L)'
;MKKYPLLLCLVLASGAAGAAPSEPPQVVLHGTVTTQSGRYPAWLTLICTQGHGGALSLQLALANDVAPGFPFDAFEGPRAPASFQPSARLAAGTKSFAPVPVSGWYGDAHLFVFGITVKPRTHNDVTAFVAALDSPGMTATWIQASNDIQTPPLMAQFTLDAQHRDALKRIAAPCLPLRYL
;
A
#
# COMPACT_ATOMS: atom_id res chain seq x y z
N MET A 1 -62.56 -46.94 -8.97
CA MET A 1 -61.45 -46.15 -9.55
C MET A 1 -60.89 -45.22 -8.47
N LYS A 2 -59.72 -45.54 -7.90
CA LYS A 2 -59.07 -44.76 -6.82
C LYS A 2 -57.94 -43.92 -7.44
N LYS A 3 -57.97 -42.60 -7.25
CA LYS A 3 -56.95 -41.64 -7.71
C LYS A 3 -56.01 -41.31 -6.56
N TYR A 4 -54.70 -41.53 -6.76
CA TYR A 4 -53.64 -41.11 -5.85
C TYR A 4 -53.07 -39.76 -6.33
N PRO A 5 -52.97 -38.72 -5.48
CA PRO A 5 -52.21 -37.53 -5.83
C PRO A 5 -50.73 -37.75 -5.51
N LEU A 6 -49.89 -37.64 -6.54
CA LEU A 6 -48.44 -37.54 -6.40
C LEU A 6 -48.10 -36.22 -5.71
N LEU A 7 -47.55 -36.29 -4.50
CA LEU A 7 -46.91 -35.18 -3.82
C LEU A 7 -45.49 -35.01 -4.39
N LEU A 8 -45.28 -33.94 -5.16
CA LEU A 8 -43.97 -33.54 -5.67
C LEU A 8 -43.26 -32.71 -4.57
N CYS A 9 -42.38 -33.33 -3.80
CA CYS A 9 -41.48 -32.60 -2.90
C CYS A 9 -40.38 -31.92 -3.72
N LEU A 10 -40.55 -30.63 -4.03
CA LEU A 10 -39.47 -29.77 -4.52
C LEU A 10 -38.44 -29.60 -3.39
N VAL A 11 -37.29 -30.25 -3.53
CA VAL A 11 -36.09 -29.99 -2.74
C VAL A 11 -35.51 -28.66 -3.20
N LEU A 12 -35.73 -27.60 -2.40
CA LEU A 12 -35.04 -26.33 -2.52
C LEU A 12 -33.55 -26.55 -2.20
N ALA A 13 -32.74 -26.75 -3.23
CA ALA A 13 -31.29 -26.70 -3.12
C ALA A 13 -30.88 -25.25 -2.86
N SER A 14 -30.67 -24.90 -1.59
CA SER A 14 -30.03 -23.65 -1.18
C SER A 14 -28.58 -23.65 -1.67
N GLY A 15 -28.36 -23.11 -2.86
CA GLY A 15 -27.03 -22.83 -3.38
C GLY A 15 -26.35 -21.81 -2.47
N ALA A 16 -25.42 -22.28 -1.64
CA ALA A 16 -24.49 -21.41 -0.94
C ALA A 16 -23.58 -20.77 -2.00
N ALA A 17 -23.97 -19.59 -2.48
CA ALA A 17 -23.10 -18.73 -3.26
C ALA A 17 -21.93 -18.35 -2.35
N GLY A 18 -20.78 -19.00 -2.54
CA GLY A 18 -19.53 -18.60 -1.89
C GLY A 18 -19.21 -17.18 -2.33
N ALA A 19 -19.37 -16.22 -1.42
CA ALA A 19 -18.87 -14.88 -1.64
C ALA A 19 -17.37 -14.96 -1.90
N ALA A 20 -16.92 -14.37 -3.01
CA ALA A 20 -15.49 -14.20 -3.25
C ALA A 20 -14.86 -13.52 -2.03
N PRO A 21 -13.64 -13.92 -1.62
CA PRO A 21 -12.97 -13.29 -0.49
C PRO A 21 -12.90 -11.78 -0.75
N SER A 22 -13.43 -10.99 0.18
CA SER A 22 -13.36 -9.55 0.12
C SER A 22 -11.91 -9.11 0.11
N GLU A 23 -11.55 -8.21 -0.82
CA GLU A 23 -10.23 -7.59 -0.82
C GLU A 23 -9.89 -7.00 0.56
N PRO A 24 -8.61 -7.04 0.97
CA PRO A 24 -8.23 -6.47 2.25
C PRO A 24 -8.55 -4.97 2.29
N PRO A 25 -8.98 -4.43 3.44
CA PRO A 25 -9.27 -3.02 3.57
C PRO A 25 -8.03 -2.18 3.28
N GLN A 26 -8.20 -1.17 2.42
CA GLN A 26 -7.11 -0.30 1.98
C GLN A 26 -7.52 1.17 1.91
N VAL A 27 -6.53 2.05 2.02
CA VAL A 27 -6.63 3.49 1.74
C VAL A 27 -5.69 3.80 0.59
N VAL A 28 -6.21 4.44 -0.46
CA VAL A 28 -5.41 4.91 -1.58
C VAL A 28 -5.35 6.43 -1.52
N LEU A 29 -4.14 6.98 -1.49
CA LEU A 29 -3.90 8.41 -1.59
C LEU A 29 -3.44 8.73 -3.01
N HIS A 30 -4.07 9.71 -3.64
CA HIS A 30 -3.66 10.22 -4.94
C HIS A 30 -2.72 11.41 -4.76
N GLY A 31 -1.66 11.45 -5.55
CA GLY A 31 -0.64 12.48 -5.43
C GLY A 31 0.19 12.62 -6.69
N THR A 32 1.36 13.22 -6.53
CA THR A 32 2.30 13.42 -7.65
C THR A 32 3.68 12.94 -7.27
N VAL A 33 4.35 12.25 -8.20
CA VAL A 33 5.79 12.00 -8.18
C VAL A 33 6.53 13.03 -9.01
N THR A 34 7.62 13.57 -8.47
CA THR A 34 8.57 14.41 -9.17
C THR A 34 9.73 13.55 -9.64
N THR A 35 10.02 13.62 -10.94
CA THR A 35 11.10 12.92 -11.63
C THR A 35 11.99 13.95 -12.34
N GLN A 36 13.03 13.49 -13.04
CA GLN A 36 13.84 14.39 -13.89
C GLN A 36 13.06 15.01 -15.05
N SER A 37 12.01 14.32 -15.54
CA SER A 37 11.23 14.75 -16.71
C SER A 37 10.01 15.60 -16.35
N GLY A 38 9.63 15.67 -15.07
CA GLY A 38 8.52 16.50 -14.62
C GLY A 38 7.77 15.96 -13.40
N ARG A 39 6.49 16.31 -13.31
CA ARG A 39 5.57 15.86 -12.25
C ARG A 39 4.48 15.00 -12.87
N TYR A 40 4.26 13.82 -12.29
CA TYR A 40 3.35 12.81 -12.83
C TYR A 40 2.45 12.24 -11.73
N PRO A 41 1.28 11.66 -12.07
CA PRO A 41 0.44 10.98 -11.10
C PRO A 41 1.17 9.86 -10.37
N ALA A 42 0.89 9.71 -9.08
CA ALA A 42 1.33 8.59 -8.27
C ALA A 42 0.25 8.23 -7.25
N TRP A 43 0.32 7.00 -6.74
CA TRP A 43 -0.61 6.48 -5.75
C TRP A 43 0.15 5.90 -4.57
N LEU A 44 -0.29 6.24 -3.36
CA LEU A 44 0.20 5.62 -2.13
C LEU A 44 -0.93 4.80 -1.52
N THR A 45 -0.80 3.48 -1.54
CA THR A 45 -1.76 2.55 -0.96
C THR A 45 -1.27 2.07 0.40
N LEU A 46 -2.12 2.18 1.41
CA LEU A 46 -1.93 1.59 2.72
C LEU A 46 -2.90 0.41 2.90
N ILE A 47 -2.37 -0.73 3.30
CA ILE A 47 -3.12 -1.97 3.53
C ILE A 47 -2.77 -2.51 4.92
N CYS A 48 -3.78 -2.90 5.70
CA CYS A 48 -3.58 -3.61 6.94
C CYS A 48 -4.32 -4.94 6.89
N THR A 49 -3.60 -6.04 7.02
CA THR A 49 -4.16 -7.39 7.14
C THR A 49 -3.96 -7.94 8.55
N GLN A 50 -4.94 -8.66 9.06
CA GLN A 50 -4.94 -9.26 10.40
C GLN A 50 -4.85 -10.79 10.35
N GLY A 51 -4.57 -11.41 11.49
CA GLY A 51 -4.49 -12.87 11.62
C GLY A 51 -3.09 -13.43 11.35
N HIS A 52 -3.03 -14.73 11.09
CA HIS A 52 -1.77 -15.41 10.80
C HIS A 52 -1.20 -14.91 9.46
N GLY A 53 -0.01 -14.31 9.49
CA GLY A 53 0.60 -13.67 8.32
C GLY A 53 0.09 -12.25 8.02
N GLY A 54 -0.63 -11.62 8.96
CA GLY A 54 -1.03 -10.21 8.84
C GLY A 54 0.17 -9.28 8.67
N ALA A 55 -0.05 -8.11 8.06
CA ALA A 55 0.97 -7.10 7.79
C ALA A 55 0.39 -5.68 7.68
N LEU A 56 1.23 -4.68 7.96
CA LEU A 56 1.04 -3.32 7.47
C LEU A 56 1.89 -3.15 6.21
N SER A 57 1.24 -2.81 5.10
CA SER A 57 1.90 -2.62 3.81
C SER A 57 1.69 -1.19 3.31
N LEU A 58 2.77 -0.57 2.84
CA LEU A 58 2.74 0.69 2.09
C LEU A 58 3.22 0.42 0.67
N GLN A 59 2.48 0.92 -0.32
CA GLN A 59 2.80 0.72 -1.73
C GLN A 59 2.78 2.05 -2.47
N LEU A 60 3.91 2.46 -3.04
CA LEU A 60 4.00 3.58 -3.96
C LEU A 60 3.92 3.05 -5.39
N ALA A 61 2.86 3.40 -6.11
CA ALA A 61 2.70 3.09 -7.53
C ALA A 61 2.85 4.35 -8.39
N LEU A 62 3.49 4.18 -9.55
CA LEU A 62 3.64 5.19 -10.60
C LEU A 62 3.85 4.48 -11.95
N ALA A 63 3.54 5.15 -13.05
CA ALA A 63 3.87 4.63 -14.38
C ALA A 63 5.40 4.61 -14.56
N ASN A 64 5.97 3.51 -15.06
CA ASN A 64 7.42 3.32 -15.14
C ASN A 64 8.06 4.19 -16.25
N ASP A 65 7.30 4.55 -17.28
CA ASP A 65 7.73 5.39 -18.40
C ASP A 65 7.93 6.86 -18.02
N VAL A 66 7.43 7.30 -16.86
CA VAL A 66 7.57 8.69 -16.38
C VAL A 66 8.95 8.99 -15.77
N ALA A 67 9.79 7.97 -15.59
CA ALA A 67 11.16 8.10 -15.10
C ALA A 67 12.10 7.16 -15.86
N PRO A 68 12.35 7.38 -17.18
CA PRO A 68 13.05 6.42 -18.02
C PRO A 68 14.52 6.17 -17.64
N GLY A 69 15.13 7.04 -16.84
CA GLY A 69 16.48 6.85 -16.29
C GLY A 69 16.50 6.16 -14.92
N PHE A 70 15.34 5.93 -14.29
CA PHE A 70 15.29 5.31 -12.97
C PHE A 70 15.43 3.78 -13.08
N PRO A 71 16.34 3.14 -12.33
CA PRO A 71 16.64 1.72 -12.45
C PRO A 71 15.60 0.85 -11.72
N PHE A 72 14.35 0.82 -12.21
CA PHE A 72 13.26 0.06 -11.60
C PHE A 72 13.59 -1.43 -11.40
N ASP A 73 14.23 -2.05 -12.39
CA ASP A 73 14.63 -3.47 -12.35
C ASP A 73 15.55 -3.81 -11.16
N ALA A 74 16.31 -2.84 -10.64
CA ALA A 74 17.18 -3.06 -9.49
C ALA A 74 16.40 -3.32 -8.19
N PHE A 75 15.11 -2.97 -8.17
CA PHE A 75 14.17 -3.18 -7.08
C PHE A 75 13.24 -4.38 -7.31
N GLU A 76 13.22 -4.97 -8.51
CA GLU A 76 12.25 -6.00 -8.86
C GLU A 76 12.46 -7.31 -8.08
N GLY A 77 11.47 -7.65 -7.25
CA GLY A 77 11.41 -8.90 -6.50
C GLY A 77 12.01 -8.84 -5.09
N PRO A 78 11.75 -9.87 -4.27
CA PRO A 78 12.17 -9.92 -2.87
C PRO A 78 13.67 -10.13 -2.68
N ARG A 79 14.39 -10.47 -3.76
CA ARG A 79 15.85 -10.71 -3.75
C ARG A 79 16.60 -9.70 -4.63
N ALA A 80 15.95 -8.62 -5.05
CA ALA A 80 16.61 -7.59 -5.84
C ALA A 80 17.76 -6.97 -5.02
N PRO A 81 18.89 -6.60 -5.65
CA PRO A 81 20.03 -6.03 -4.93
C PRO A 81 19.66 -4.78 -4.12
N ALA A 82 18.78 -3.92 -4.66
CA ALA A 82 18.35 -2.70 -3.97
C ALA A 82 17.39 -2.97 -2.80
N SER A 83 16.74 -4.14 -2.77
CA SER A 83 15.77 -4.52 -1.74
C SER A 83 16.39 -4.78 -0.36
N PHE A 84 17.70 -4.94 -0.29
CA PHE A 84 18.43 -5.12 0.98
C PHE A 84 19.00 -3.81 1.53
N GLN A 85 18.95 -2.71 0.76
CA GLN A 85 19.49 -1.43 1.17
C GLN A 85 18.35 -0.47 1.52
N PRO A 86 18.43 0.23 2.67
CA PRO A 86 17.47 1.28 3.01
C PRO A 86 17.48 2.40 1.96
N SER A 87 16.41 2.50 1.17
CA SER A 87 16.36 3.36 -0.02
C SER A 87 15.09 4.21 -0.09
N ALA A 88 14.03 3.87 0.64
CA ALA A 88 12.89 4.76 0.81
C ALA A 88 13.00 5.57 2.10
N ARG A 89 12.86 6.89 1.99
CA ARG A 89 12.69 7.79 3.12
C ARG A 89 11.26 8.31 3.15
N LEU A 90 10.58 8.10 4.27
CA LEU A 90 9.21 8.55 4.50
C LEU A 90 9.21 9.85 5.30
N ALA A 91 8.24 10.73 5.06
CA ALA A 91 8.00 11.91 5.87
C ALA A 91 6.52 12.27 5.97
N ALA A 92 6.09 12.70 7.16
CA ALA A 92 4.76 13.20 7.47
C ALA A 92 4.87 14.68 7.86
N GLY A 93 4.40 15.58 6.99
CA GLY A 93 4.66 17.01 7.12
C GLY A 93 6.17 17.29 7.17
N THR A 94 6.64 17.93 8.24
CA THR A 94 8.07 18.22 8.45
C THR A 94 8.85 17.08 9.13
N LYS A 95 8.15 16.07 9.65
CA LYS A 95 8.78 14.94 10.35
C LYS A 95 9.26 13.91 9.34
N SER A 96 10.58 13.71 9.28
CA SER A 96 11.21 12.63 8.51
C SER A 96 11.49 11.42 9.38
N PHE A 97 11.45 10.24 8.77
CA PHE A 97 11.73 8.95 9.41
C PHE A 97 13.02 8.34 8.85
N ALA A 98 13.57 7.34 9.54
CA ALA A 98 14.77 6.67 9.05
C ALA A 98 14.49 5.98 7.70
N PRO A 99 15.47 5.90 6.78
CA PRO A 99 15.31 5.16 5.55
C PRO A 99 15.00 3.68 5.81
N VAL A 100 14.17 3.09 4.96
CA VAL A 100 13.74 1.69 5.04
C VAL A 100 13.97 0.96 3.71
N PRO A 101 14.25 -0.35 3.74
CA PRO A 101 14.37 -1.15 2.52
C PRO A 101 13.00 -1.28 1.84
N VAL A 102 13.02 -1.38 0.52
CA VAL A 102 11.82 -1.55 -0.30
C VAL A 102 12.06 -2.63 -1.34
N SER A 103 11.03 -3.42 -1.62
CA SER A 103 11.02 -4.30 -2.79
C SER A 103 10.07 -3.71 -3.82
N GLY A 104 10.22 -4.06 -5.08
CA GLY A 104 9.31 -3.61 -6.14
C GLY A 104 8.82 -4.73 -7.03
N TRP A 105 7.80 -4.43 -7.83
CA TRP A 105 7.29 -5.29 -8.88
C TRP A 105 6.61 -4.46 -9.96
N TYR A 106 6.57 -5.00 -11.17
CA TYR A 106 5.73 -4.48 -12.23
C TYR A 106 4.27 -4.88 -11.98
N GLY A 107 3.38 -3.91 -11.96
CA GLY A 107 1.94 -4.10 -11.90
C GLY A 107 1.30 -4.02 -13.29
N ASP A 108 -0.03 -3.98 -13.31
CA ASP A 108 -0.79 -3.79 -14.55
C ASP A 108 -0.49 -2.43 -15.20
N ALA A 109 -0.75 -2.33 -16.50
CA ALA A 109 -0.75 -1.07 -17.25
C ALA A 109 0.54 -0.22 -17.12
N HIS A 110 1.71 -0.88 -17.17
CA HIS A 110 3.02 -0.22 -17.10
C HIS A 110 3.29 0.51 -15.76
N LEU A 111 2.62 0.10 -14.68
CA LEU A 111 2.94 0.59 -13.35
C LEU A 111 4.14 -0.16 -12.76
N PHE A 112 5.01 0.57 -12.08
CA PHE A 112 5.94 -0.02 -11.13
C PHE A 112 5.47 0.31 -9.71
N VAL A 113 5.53 -0.68 -8.82
CA VAL A 113 5.11 -0.54 -7.43
C VAL A 113 6.30 -0.78 -6.52
N PHE A 114 6.65 0.21 -5.68
CA PHE A 114 7.54 0.03 -4.55
C PHE A 114 6.72 -0.35 -3.31
N GLY A 115 7.10 -1.40 -2.61
CA GLY A 115 6.41 -1.93 -1.44
C GLY A 115 7.29 -2.00 -0.21
N ILE A 116 6.73 -1.57 0.92
CA ILE A 116 7.25 -1.80 2.26
C ILE A 116 6.23 -2.64 3.00
N THR A 117 6.66 -3.74 3.61
CA THR A 117 5.81 -4.61 4.41
C THR A 117 6.43 -4.79 5.79
N VAL A 118 5.66 -4.51 6.84
CA VAL A 118 6.10 -4.70 8.23
C VAL A 118 5.10 -5.54 9.02
N LYS A 119 5.62 -6.30 9.99
CA LYS A 119 4.78 -7.10 10.88
C LYS A 119 3.84 -6.18 11.69
N PRO A 120 2.55 -6.53 11.87
CA PRO A 120 1.60 -5.75 12.64
C PRO A 120 2.09 -5.53 14.06
N ARG A 121 1.75 -4.39 14.65
CA ARG A 121 2.07 -3.99 16.03
C ARG A 121 3.56 -3.90 16.34
N THR A 122 4.41 -3.93 15.32
CA THR A 122 5.86 -3.70 15.47
C THR A 122 6.11 -2.21 15.65
N HIS A 123 6.99 -1.84 16.57
CA HIS A 123 7.46 -0.47 16.64
C HIS A 123 8.62 -0.22 15.69
N ASN A 124 8.41 0.60 14.68
CA ASN A 124 9.43 1.01 13.71
C ASN A 124 9.04 2.33 13.02
N ASP A 125 9.93 2.84 12.17
CA ASP A 125 9.72 4.05 11.40
C ASP A 125 8.49 4.01 10.49
N VAL A 126 8.13 2.84 9.94
CA VAL A 126 6.95 2.68 9.07
C VAL A 126 5.65 2.88 9.85
N THR A 127 5.52 2.22 11.01
CA THR A 127 4.33 2.39 11.88
C THR A 127 4.28 3.78 12.51
N ALA A 128 5.44 4.37 12.83
CA ALA A 128 5.51 5.75 13.33
C ALA A 128 5.14 6.78 12.25
N PHE A 129 5.49 6.52 10.99
CA PHE A 129 5.07 7.32 9.82
C PHE A 129 3.56 7.27 9.66
N VAL A 130 2.97 6.08 9.61
CA VAL A 130 1.51 5.93 9.47
C VAL A 130 0.77 6.60 10.62
N ALA A 131 1.22 6.43 11.86
CA ALA A 131 0.62 7.09 13.02
C ALA A 131 0.69 8.63 12.92
N ALA A 132 1.78 9.19 12.37
CA ALA A 132 1.93 10.63 12.22
C ALA A 132 0.96 11.24 11.19
N LEU A 133 0.42 10.44 10.27
CA LEU A 133 -0.53 10.91 9.25
C LEU A 133 -1.94 11.19 9.80
N ASP A 134 -2.27 10.81 11.04
CA ASP A 134 -3.58 11.09 11.65
C ASP A 134 -3.81 12.59 11.95
N SER A 135 -2.76 13.41 11.92
CA SER A 135 -2.86 14.83 12.23
C SER A 135 -3.50 15.65 11.07
N PRO A 136 -4.33 16.66 11.36
CA PRO A 136 -4.91 17.53 10.33
C PRO A 136 -3.84 18.26 9.50
N GLY A 137 -4.08 18.38 8.19
CA GLY A 137 -3.19 19.11 7.28
C GLY A 137 -1.86 18.41 6.97
N MET A 138 -1.70 17.14 7.37
CA MET A 138 -0.49 16.39 7.06
C MET A 138 -0.36 16.05 5.57
N THR A 139 0.88 16.11 5.10
CA THR A 139 1.28 15.59 3.79
C THR A 139 2.12 14.33 3.98
N ALA A 140 1.82 13.28 3.24
CA ALA A 140 2.73 12.14 3.13
C ALA A 140 3.74 12.41 2.01
N THR A 141 5.02 12.19 2.30
CA THR A 141 6.10 12.25 1.31
C THR A 141 6.86 10.93 1.31
N TRP A 142 7.11 10.41 0.11
CA TRP A 142 7.98 9.27 -0.15
C TRP A 142 9.14 9.72 -1.03
N ILE A 143 10.37 9.52 -0.57
CA ILE A 143 11.57 9.73 -1.39
C ILE A 143 12.19 8.37 -1.65
N GLN A 144 12.27 7.98 -2.92
CA GLN A 144 12.89 6.74 -3.35
C GLN A 144 14.26 7.04 -3.93
N ALA A 145 15.31 6.66 -3.22
CA ALA A 145 16.67 6.71 -3.74
C ALA A 145 16.86 5.70 -4.87
N SER A 146 17.64 6.09 -5.87
CA SER A 146 18.17 5.17 -6.90
C SER A 146 19.32 4.34 -6.30
N ASN A 147 19.54 3.13 -6.84
CA ASN A 147 20.77 2.37 -6.57
C ASN A 147 21.95 2.82 -7.45
N ASP A 148 21.71 3.72 -8.40
CA ASP A 148 22.74 4.44 -9.17
C ASP A 148 22.87 5.88 -8.66
N ILE A 149 24.08 6.25 -8.24
CA ILE A 149 24.39 7.56 -7.66
C ILE A 149 24.22 8.72 -8.65
N GLN A 150 24.27 8.45 -9.96
CA GLN A 150 24.07 9.48 -10.98
C GLN A 150 22.59 9.76 -11.26
N THR A 151 21.70 8.88 -10.79
CA THR A 151 20.27 8.99 -10.99
C THR A 151 19.61 9.66 -9.77
N PRO A 152 18.95 10.82 -9.95
CA PRO A 152 18.23 11.52 -8.89
C PRO A 152 17.12 10.66 -8.27
N PRO A 153 16.78 10.91 -7.00
CA PRO A 153 15.70 10.19 -6.34
C PRO A 153 14.34 10.59 -6.92
N LEU A 154 13.37 9.68 -6.84
CA LEU A 154 11.96 10.00 -7.06
C LEU A 154 11.39 10.59 -5.78
N MET A 155 10.58 11.64 -5.89
CA MET A 155 9.91 12.25 -4.74
C MET A 155 8.40 12.32 -4.97
N ALA A 156 7.64 11.50 -4.27
CA ALA A 156 6.18 11.49 -4.30
C ALA A 156 5.59 12.24 -3.10
N GLN A 157 4.55 13.03 -3.34
CA GLN A 157 3.84 13.81 -2.34
C GLN A 157 2.33 13.60 -2.45
N PHE A 158 1.69 13.44 -1.29
CA PHE A 158 0.26 13.16 -1.16
C PHE A 158 -0.34 14.05 -0.08
N THR A 159 -1.50 14.63 -0.36
CA THR A 159 -2.29 15.39 0.61
C THR A 159 -3.39 14.53 1.20
N LEU A 160 -3.61 14.60 2.51
CA LEU A 160 -4.65 13.85 3.19
C LEU A 160 -5.78 14.79 3.62
N ASP A 161 -6.95 14.65 3.00
CA ASP A 161 -8.17 15.28 3.48
C ASP A 161 -8.73 14.55 4.72
N ALA A 162 -9.86 15.03 5.26
CA ALA A 162 -10.48 14.43 6.43
C ALA A 162 -10.93 12.98 6.20
N GLN A 163 -11.49 12.68 5.03
CA GLN A 163 -11.97 11.34 4.70
C GLN A 163 -10.81 10.34 4.64
N HIS A 164 -9.68 10.72 4.03
CA HIS A 164 -8.49 9.87 3.97
C HIS A 164 -7.90 9.63 5.36
N ARG A 165 -7.86 10.64 6.24
CA ARG A 165 -7.36 10.46 7.61
C ARG A 165 -8.26 9.52 8.42
N ASP A 166 -9.57 9.71 8.37
CA ASP A 166 -10.52 8.85 9.07
C ASP A 166 -10.43 7.40 8.59
N ALA A 167 -10.28 7.21 7.27
CA ALA A 167 -10.07 5.89 6.69
C ALA A 167 -8.73 5.29 7.12
N LEU A 168 -7.65 6.08 7.12
CA LEU A 168 -6.31 5.63 7.53
C LEU A 168 -6.29 5.23 8.99
N LYS A 169 -6.89 6.03 9.87
CA LYS A 169 -7.03 5.73 11.29
C LYS A 169 -7.76 4.40 11.50
N ARG A 170 -8.92 4.23 10.86
CA ARG A 170 -9.73 3.01 10.97
C ARG A 170 -8.98 1.78 10.44
N ILE A 171 -8.34 1.89 9.28
CA ILE A 171 -7.73 0.75 8.59
C ILE A 171 -6.37 0.39 9.18
N ALA A 172 -5.55 1.37 9.57
CA ALA A 172 -4.23 1.12 10.13
C ALA A 172 -4.27 0.70 11.61
N ALA A 173 -5.30 1.11 12.37
CA ALA A 173 -5.38 0.86 13.82
C ALA A 173 -5.04 -0.57 14.25
N PRO A 174 -5.51 -1.64 13.60
CA PRO A 174 -5.20 -3.00 14.03
C PRO A 174 -3.73 -3.40 13.86
N CYS A 175 -3.02 -2.72 12.96
CA CYS A 175 -1.62 -2.93 12.65
C CYS A 175 -0.66 -1.98 13.39
N LEU A 176 -1.17 -0.91 14.01
CA LEU A 176 -0.34 0.01 14.79
C LEU A 176 -0.06 -0.52 16.21
N PRO A 177 1.14 -0.27 16.76
CA PRO A 177 1.40 -0.45 18.19
C PRO A 177 0.37 0.27 19.07
N LEU A 178 0.03 -0.33 20.22
CA LEU A 178 -0.99 0.21 21.15
C LEU A 178 -0.74 1.66 21.60
N ARG A 179 0.51 2.10 21.65
CA ARG A 179 0.85 3.48 22.05
C ARG A 179 0.51 4.56 21.02
N TYR A 180 0.06 4.17 19.83
CA TYR A 180 -0.36 5.06 18.75
C TYR A 180 -1.88 5.08 18.55
N LEU A 181 -2.61 4.32 19.38
CA LEU A 181 -4.07 4.28 19.40
C LEU A 181 -4.57 5.14 20.56
#